data_AF-A0A226E8J5-F1
#
_entry.id   AF-A0A226E8J5-F1
#
_cell.length_a   1.000
_cell.length_b   1.000
_cell.length_c   1.000
_cell.angle_alpha   90.00
_cell.angle_beta   90.00
_cell.angle_gamma   90.00
#
_symmetry.space_group_name_H-M   'P 1'
#
loop_
_entity.id
_entity.type
_entity.pdbx_description
1 polymer ?
#
loop_
_entity_poly.entity_id
_entity_poly.type
_entity_poly.pdbx_seq_one_letter_code
_entity_poly.pdbx_strand_id
1 'polypeptide(L)'
;MSTTLQLYHVASAYAALYQRFPKGPVSWNGKRAGFLAGNWKDVLPWLVFSTIIVMLCLGLVPKLVQAMYLYFLYRKTNMLPAQDEFGTPLQIISIVICIFICGGIPLINAGLFLGRFMAEEIFDALIQLEAVLAGRSSTRRNHQINKDTLTKLVIRIVCQVPKFILLMGPLLSAYTVYMRFDPMYAFCKIVARYDPYANQTTFGTRVSFRLVSFVILTITGVEAGRIMQLIAIIFTLGPYLFTQNVKLLYNRGMKGERTSTNHDIEASIMQYNRIVIVTQEMAEIQSTASLYLVKICSSAIVLCNYLTLKMYNSVPINIYVFAPTLTILLVIVLNISLRYAYQMSDMTENLVKVWGHVGARGGNKWVARRAKGMTPVRVYAGVWGYNLFQLDKDYMSQFNADVVDGTFAMLIAY
;
A
#
# COMPACT_ATOMS: atom_id res chain seq x y z
N MET A 1 -22.08 12.92 8.29
CA MET A 1 -20.67 13.37 8.22
C MET A 1 -20.17 13.00 6.83
N SER A 2 -19.53 13.90 6.06
CA SER A 2 -19.07 13.54 4.70
C SER A 2 -18.11 12.35 4.76
N THR A 3 -18.21 11.41 3.83
CA THR A 3 -17.28 10.27 3.70
C THR A 3 -15.82 10.71 3.60
N THR A 4 -15.58 11.92 3.07
CA THR A 4 -14.25 12.55 3.02
C THR A 4 -13.71 12.79 4.42
N LEU A 5 -14.55 13.32 5.31
CA LEU A 5 -14.17 13.66 6.68
C LEU A 5 -13.90 12.38 7.51
N GLN A 6 -14.57 11.28 7.16
CA GLN A 6 -14.31 9.96 7.73
C GLN A 6 -12.94 9.40 7.34
N LEU A 7 -12.54 9.52 6.07
CA LEU A 7 -11.21 9.10 5.62
C LEU A 7 -10.11 9.99 6.22
N TYR A 8 -10.33 11.30 6.33
CA TYR A 8 -9.42 12.19 7.04
C TYR A 8 -9.29 11.82 8.51
N HIS A 9 -10.37 11.34 9.15
CA HIS A 9 -10.29 10.83 10.52
C HIS A 9 -9.38 9.59 10.61
N VAL A 10 -9.43 8.67 9.63
CA VAL A 10 -8.51 7.53 9.56
C VAL A 10 -7.07 7.99 9.41
N ALA A 11 -6.79 8.89 8.46
CA ALA A 11 -5.45 9.43 8.22
C ALA A 11 -4.91 10.21 9.43
N SER A 12 -5.77 10.96 10.13
CA SER A 12 -5.42 11.67 11.35
C SER A 12 -5.18 10.72 12.53
N ALA A 13 -5.93 9.62 12.66
CA ALA A 13 -5.67 8.60 13.67
C ALA A 13 -4.32 7.90 13.45
N TYR A 14 -3.98 7.61 12.19
CA TYR A 14 -2.66 7.13 11.79
C TYR A 14 -1.57 8.15 12.17
N ALA A 15 -1.72 9.41 11.77
CA ALA A 15 -0.74 10.46 12.06
C ALA A 15 -0.53 10.66 13.56
N ALA A 16 -1.61 10.67 14.35
CA ALA A 16 -1.53 10.85 15.81
C ALA A 16 -0.75 9.72 16.48
N LEU A 17 -0.89 8.47 16.01
CA LEU A 17 -0.12 7.36 16.57
C LEU A 17 1.37 7.48 16.23
N TYR A 18 1.69 7.82 14.98
CA TYR A 18 3.07 7.84 14.50
C TYR A 18 3.80 9.18 14.69
N GLN A 19 3.15 10.19 15.29
CA GLN A 19 3.77 11.49 15.61
C GLN A 19 4.98 11.37 16.54
N ARG A 20 5.06 10.31 17.35
CA ARG A 20 6.19 10.04 18.26
C ARG A 20 7.40 9.40 17.56
N PHE A 21 7.22 8.92 16.34
CA PHE A 21 8.28 8.30 15.56
C PHE A 21 9.02 9.37 14.75
N PRO A 22 10.26 9.09 14.31
CA PRO A 22 10.97 9.98 13.40
C PRO A 22 10.13 10.29 12.16
N LYS A 23 10.19 11.54 11.69
CA LYS A 23 9.39 11.99 10.55
C LYS A 23 9.78 11.21 9.30
N GLY A 24 8.79 10.58 8.68
CA GLY A 24 8.95 9.94 7.37
C GLY A 24 9.01 10.96 6.23
N PRO A 25 9.27 10.52 4.99
CA PRO A 25 9.33 11.36 3.79
C PRO A 25 8.03 12.12 3.54
N VAL A 26 6.91 11.46 3.85
CA VAL A 26 5.57 11.99 3.71
C VAL A 26 4.83 11.72 5.03
N SER A 27 4.19 12.74 5.58
CA SER A 27 3.40 12.62 6.81
C SER A 27 2.06 13.31 6.65
N TRP A 28 1.00 12.73 7.20
CA TRP A 28 -0.32 13.36 7.18
C TRP A 28 -0.41 14.43 8.28
N ASN A 29 -0.86 15.63 7.92
CA ASN A 29 -1.09 16.70 8.88
C ASN A 29 -2.57 16.73 9.31
N GLY A 30 -2.83 16.48 10.59
CA GLY A 30 -4.19 16.55 11.13
C GLY A 30 -4.77 17.96 11.19
N LYS A 31 -3.93 19.01 11.22
CA LYS A 31 -4.37 20.42 11.28
C LYS A 31 -4.73 20.97 9.90
N ARG A 32 -3.89 20.65 8.90
CA ARG A 32 -4.11 20.96 7.48
C ARG A 32 -4.37 19.64 6.79
N ALA A 33 -5.63 19.27 6.59
CA ALA A 33 -6.00 18.01 5.94
C ALA A 33 -5.25 17.90 4.60
N GLY A 34 -4.21 17.07 4.57
CA GLY A 34 -3.21 17.04 3.51
C GLY A 34 -1.93 16.35 3.97
N PHE A 35 -1.11 15.97 2.99
CA PHE A 35 0.22 15.43 3.24
C PHE A 35 1.23 16.57 3.30
N LEU A 36 2.23 16.44 4.17
CA LEU A 36 3.38 17.33 4.24
C LEU A 36 4.64 16.54 3.87
N ALA A 37 5.43 17.10 2.96
CA ALA A 37 6.76 16.62 2.67
C ALA A 37 7.67 16.89 3.87
N GLY A 38 8.36 15.85 4.33
CA GLY A 38 9.36 15.98 5.38
C GLY A 38 10.59 16.74 4.90
N ASN A 39 11.15 17.60 5.76
CA ASN A 39 12.42 18.27 5.49
C ASN A 39 13.53 17.24 5.31
N TRP A 40 14.37 17.41 4.29
CA TRP A 40 15.48 16.49 3.99
C TRP A 40 16.35 16.20 5.21
N LYS A 41 16.67 17.24 6.01
CA LYS A 41 17.51 17.13 7.21
C LYS A 41 16.90 16.23 8.29
N ASP A 42 15.57 16.22 8.41
CA ASP A 42 14.86 15.40 9.40
C ASP A 42 14.66 13.96 8.90
N VAL A 43 14.45 13.80 7.59
CA VAL A 43 14.10 12.52 6.97
C VAL A 43 15.34 11.68 6.65
N LEU A 44 16.45 12.29 6.22
CA LEU A 44 17.63 11.55 5.76
C LEU A 44 18.23 10.63 6.84
N PRO A 45 18.45 11.06 8.10
CA PRO A 45 19.00 10.18 9.13
C PRO A 45 18.10 8.97 9.38
N TRP A 46 16.78 9.19 9.39
CA TRP A 46 15.81 8.11 9.54
C TRP A 46 15.83 7.17 8.32
N LEU A 47 15.89 7.72 7.10
CA LEU A 47 15.95 6.92 5.87
C LEU A 47 17.20 6.02 5.90
N VAL A 48 18.37 6.57 6.21
CA VAL A 48 19.62 5.81 6.28
C VAL A 48 19.54 4.75 7.38
N PHE A 49 19.09 5.11 8.58
CA PHE A 49 19.02 4.18 9.70
C PHE A 49 17.99 3.06 9.46
N SER A 50 16.73 3.41 9.19
CA SER A 50 15.65 2.42 9.05
C SER A 50 15.77 1.61 7.76
N THR A 51 16.11 2.26 6.65
CA THR A 51 16.05 1.63 5.33
C THR A 51 17.35 0.90 5.00
N ILE A 52 18.48 1.60 5.13
CA ILE A 52 19.77 1.05 4.73
C ILE A 52 20.30 0.14 5.83
N ILE A 53 20.41 0.64 7.06
CA ILE A 53 21.05 -0.13 8.14
C ILE A 53 20.13 -1.27 8.61
N VAL A 54 18.90 -0.96 9.01
CA VAL A 54 18.01 -1.94 9.64
C VAL A 54 17.43 -2.92 8.60
N MET A 55 16.77 -2.43 7.54
CA MET A 55 16.11 -3.31 6.57
C MET A 55 17.10 -3.99 5.61
N LEU A 56 17.96 -3.23 4.94
CA LEU A 56 18.88 -3.81 3.95
C LEU A 56 20.05 -4.56 4.61
N CYS A 57 20.85 -3.89 5.43
CA CYS A 57 22.07 -4.49 5.98
C CYS A 57 21.78 -5.57 7.04
N LEU A 58 20.86 -5.31 7.98
CA LEU A 58 20.59 -6.22 9.09
C LEU A 58 19.43 -7.20 8.82
N GLY A 59 18.57 -6.91 7.85
CA GLY A 59 17.48 -7.81 7.44
C GLY A 59 17.81 -8.62 6.20
N LEU A 60 17.99 -7.93 5.07
CA LEU A 60 18.10 -8.56 3.74
C LEU A 60 19.43 -9.30 3.54
N VAL A 61 20.57 -8.66 3.82
CA VAL A 61 21.90 -9.25 3.57
C VAL A 61 22.08 -10.62 4.25
N PRO A 62 21.76 -10.81 5.54
CA PRO A 62 21.87 -12.12 6.19
C PRO A 62 21.03 -13.21 5.51
N LYS A 63 19.83 -12.87 5.04
CA LYS A 63 18.95 -13.83 4.33
C LYS A 63 19.42 -14.10 2.90
N LEU A 64 20.04 -13.14 2.22
CA LEU A 64 20.72 -13.37 0.95
C LEU A 64 21.93 -14.29 1.13
N VAL A 65 22.72 -14.10 2.20
CA VAL A 65 23.83 -15.01 2.54
C VAL A 65 23.28 -16.42 2.83
N GLN A 66 22.18 -16.54 3.58
CA GLN A 66 21.51 -17.83 3.80
C GLN A 66 21.03 -18.48 2.49
N ALA A 67 20.43 -17.71 1.58
CA ALA A 67 19.98 -18.19 0.28
C ALA A 67 21.15 -18.65 -0.60
N MET A 68 22.23 -17.85 -0.65
CA MET A 68 23.45 -18.21 -1.37
C MET A 68 24.10 -19.47 -0.81
N TYR A 69 24.13 -19.61 0.52
CA TYR A 69 24.62 -20.83 1.18
C TYR A 69 23.83 -22.07 0.74
N LEU A 70 22.50 -22.01 0.77
CA LEU A 70 21.64 -23.10 0.31
C LEU A 70 21.83 -23.41 -1.17
N TYR A 71 22.01 -22.38 -2.01
CA TYR A 71 22.29 -22.54 -3.43
C TYR A 71 23.62 -23.26 -3.68
N PHE A 72 24.69 -22.87 -2.98
CA PHE A 72 25.98 -23.56 -3.07
C PHE A 72 25.91 -25.00 -2.59
N LEU A 73 25.17 -25.24 -1.50
CA LEU A 73 24.99 -26.59 -0.96
C LEU A 73 24.22 -27.47 -1.96
N TYR A 74 23.12 -26.96 -2.52
CA TYR A 74 22.36 -27.61 -3.60
C TYR A 74 23.25 -27.96 -4.81
N ARG A 75 24.10 -27.02 -5.25
CA ARG A 75 25.02 -27.25 -6.37
C ARG A 75 26.07 -28.34 -6.06
N LYS A 76 26.46 -28.50 -4.79
CA LYS A 76 27.45 -29.51 -4.38
C LYS A 76 26.83 -30.90 -4.23
N THR A 77 25.60 -30.99 -3.71
CA THR A 77 24.94 -32.27 -3.41
C THR A 77 23.98 -32.74 -4.49
N ASN A 78 23.64 -31.90 -5.48
CA ASN A 78 22.60 -32.13 -6.50
C ASN A 78 21.20 -32.44 -5.92
N MET A 79 21.01 -32.27 -4.61
CA MET A 79 19.76 -32.49 -3.90
C MET A 79 19.61 -31.42 -2.85
N LEU A 80 18.38 -30.94 -2.66
CA LEU A 80 18.09 -30.02 -1.57
C LEU A 80 18.32 -30.76 -0.25
N PRO A 81 19.24 -30.29 0.61
CA PRO A 81 19.65 -31.02 1.79
C PRO A 81 18.53 -30.98 2.84
N ALA A 82 17.61 -31.97 2.77
CA ALA A 82 16.50 -32.10 3.70
C ALA A 82 16.96 -32.29 5.16
N GLN A 83 18.22 -32.71 5.35
CA GLN A 83 18.83 -32.87 6.67
C GLN A 83 19.49 -31.58 7.20
N ASP A 84 19.69 -30.54 6.38
CA ASP A 84 20.26 -29.28 6.85
C ASP A 84 19.17 -28.45 7.53
N GLU A 85 19.47 -27.96 8.74
CA GLU A 85 18.59 -27.09 9.52
C GLU A 85 18.15 -25.85 8.74
N PHE A 86 19.00 -25.34 7.84
CA PHE A 86 18.71 -24.18 7.00
C PHE A 86 17.86 -24.50 5.77
N GLY A 87 17.80 -25.77 5.35
CA GLY A 87 17.07 -26.24 4.18
C GLY A 87 15.59 -26.55 4.46
N THR A 88 15.13 -26.37 5.70
CA THR A 88 13.73 -26.63 6.06
C THR A 88 12.77 -25.73 5.26
N PRO A 89 11.59 -26.22 4.85
CA PRO A 89 10.62 -25.43 4.08
C PRO A 89 10.28 -24.08 4.74
N LEU A 90 10.23 -24.04 6.07
CA LEU A 90 9.97 -22.83 6.85
C LEU A 90 11.09 -21.80 6.71
N GLN A 91 12.35 -22.23 6.63
CA GLN A 91 13.47 -21.33 6.41
C GLN A 91 13.44 -20.75 4.99
N ILE A 92 13.09 -21.55 3.97
CA ILE A 92 12.91 -21.06 2.59
C ILE A 92 11.81 -20.01 2.54
N ILE A 93 10.67 -20.28 3.16
CA ILE A 93 9.58 -19.30 3.26
C ILE A 93 10.05 -18.04 3.99
N SER A 94 10.81 -18.17 5.09
CA SER A 94 11.36 -17.02 5.81
C SER A 94 12.29 -16.16 4.94
N ILE A 95 13.08 -16.77 4.06
CA ILE A 95 13.97 -16.08 3.11
C ILE A 95 13.10 -15.28 2.14
N VAL A 96 12.09 -15.92 1.53
CA VAL A 96 11.18 -15.26 0.60
C VAL A 96 10.46 -14.08 1.26
N ILE A 97 9.88 -14.27 2.44
CA ILE A 97 9.23 -13.22 3.23
C ILE A 97 10.18 -12.06 3.49
N CYS A 98 11.39 -12.37 3.97
CA CYS A 98 12.35 -11.35 4.34
C CYS A 98 12.85 -10.59 3.10
N ILE A 99 13.00 -11.24 1.94
CA ILE A 99 13.34 -10.56 0.69
C ILE A 99 12.21 -9.61 0.28
N PHE A 100 10.96 -10.03 0.37
CA PHE A 100 9.82 -9.16 0.04
C PHE A 100 9.71 -7.96 1.00
N ILE A 101 9.76 -8.20 2.32
CA ILE A 101 9.61 -7.14 3.33
C ILE A 101 10.86 -6.24 3.33
N CYS A 102 12.04 -6.80 3.52
CA CYS A 102 13.28 -6.03 3.66
C CYS A 102 13.85 -5.53 2.32
N GLY A 103 13.41 -6.05 1.18
CA GLY A 103 13.77 -5.52 -0.14
C GLY A 103 12.72 -4.56 -0.70
N GLY A 104 11.44 -4.92 -0.62
CA GLY A 104 10.34 -4.14 -1.18
C GLY A 104 10.09 -2.83 -0.43
N ILE A 105 10.10 -2.86 0.90
CA ILE A 105 9.79 -1.67 1.72
C ILE A 105 10.85 -0.58 1.54
N PRO A 106 12.16 -0.87 1.51
CA PRO A 106 13.16 0.12 1.13
C PRO A 106 12.95 0.78 -0.23
N LEU A 107 12.60 -0.01 -1.25
CA LEU A 107 12.33 0.52 -2.58
C LEU A 107 11.12 1.45 -2.57
N ILE A 108 10.05 1.07 -1.87
CA ILE A 108 8.87 1.93 -1.75
C ILE A 108 9.19 3.20 -0.96
N ASN A 109 9.98 3.09 0.11
CA ASN A 109 10.39 4.24 0.92
C ASN A 109 11.26 5.22 0.13
N ALA A 110 12.18 4.70 -0.70
CA ALA A 110 12.96 5.51 -1.64
C ALA A 110 12.04 6.19 -2.68
N GLY A 111 11.05 5.47 -3.22
CA GLY A 111 10.04 6.03 -4.11
C GLY A 111 9.22 7.16 -3.46
N LEU A 112 8.73 6.95 -2.23
CA LEU A 112 8.02 7.97 -1.44
C LEU A 112 8.92 9.18 -1.15
N PHE A 113 10.20 8.95 -0.90
CA PHE A 113 11.16 10.01 -0.65
C PHE A 113 11.44 10.88 -1.88
N LEU A 114 11.54 10.27 -3.06
CA LEU A 114 11.69 10.97 -4.33
C LEU A 114 10.39 11.70 -4.72
N GLY A 115 9.24 11.06 -4.52
CA GLY A 115 7.91 11.60 -4.85
C GLY A 115 7.26 12.48 -3.78
N ARG A 116 7.97 12.88 -2.72
CA ARG A 116 7.35 13.54 -1.55
C ARG A 116 6.70 14.89 -1.87
N PHE A 117 7.33 15.72 -2.71
CA PHE A 117 6.81 17.04 -3.08
C PHE A 117 5.59 16.91 -3.98
N MET A 118 5.64 15.97 -4.92
CA MET A 118 4.52 15.60 -5.76
C MET A 118 3.31 15.15 -4.92
N ALA A 119 3.52 14.25 -3.95
CA ALA A 119 2.44 13.80 -3.08
C ALA A 119 1.79 14.95 -2.29
N GLU A 120 2.57 15.91 -1.77
CA GLU A 120 2.03 17.10 -1.11
C GLU A 120 1.21 17.97 -2.08
N GLU A 121 1.80 18.36 -3.20
CA GLU A 121 1.20 19.26 -4.18
C GLU A 121 -0.12 18.73 -4.75
N ILE A 122 -0.19 17.44 -5.06
CA ILE A 122 -1.37 16.82 -5.65
C ILE A 122 -2.49 16.65 -4.64
N PHE A 123 -2.19 16.22 -3.42
CA PHE A 123 -3.23 16.14 -2.41
C PHE A 123 -3.74 17.53 -2.02
N ASP A 124 -2.87 18.53 -1.94
CA ASP A 124 -3.28 19.92 -1.75
C ASP A 124 -4.18 20.41 -2.90
N ALA A 125 -3.81 20.16 -4.15
CA ALA A 125 -4.60 20.55 -5.32
C ALA A 125 -5.97 19.84 -5.35
N LEU A 126 -6.01 18.53 -5.06
CA LEU A 126 -7.26 17.76 -5.02
C LEU A 126 -8.19 18.23 -3.90
N ILE A 127 -7.65 18.57 -2.73
CA ILE A 127 -8.42 19.04 -1.57
C ILE A 127 -8.93 20.46 -1.78
N GLN A 128 -8.10 21.36 -2.32
CA GLN A 128 -8.53 22.70 -2.70
C GLN A 128 -9.63 22.65 -3.76
N LEU A 129 -9.48 21.76 -4.73
CA LEU A 129 -10.50 21.58 -5.75
C LEU A 129 -11.80 21.04 -5.14
N GLU A 130 -11.73 20.06 -4.22
CA GLU A 130 -12.91 19.59 -3.51
C GLU A 130 -13.59 20.74 -2.75
N ALA A 131 -12.83 21.60 -2.08
CA ALA A 131 -13.38 22.75 -1.36
C ALA A 131 -14.09 23.75 -2.31
N VAL A 132 -13.49 24.08 -3.45
CA VAL A 132 -14.09 24.94 -4.48
C VAL A 132 -15.34 24.29 -5.09
N LEU A 133 -15.32 22.96 -5.28
CA LEU A 133 -16.44 22.21 -5.83
C LEU A 133 -17.59 22.06 -4.82
N ALA A 134 -17.26 21.81 -3.55
CA ALA A 134 -18.21 21.63 -2.46
C ALA A 134 -18.88 22.95 -2.05
N GLY A 135 -18.12 24.05 -1.96
CA GLY A 135 -18.62 25.36 -1.53
C GLY A 135 -19.78 25.89 -2.37
N ARG A 136 -19.82 25.58 -3.67
CA ARG A 136 -20.92 25.98 -4.56
C ARG A 136 -22.11 24.99 -4.57
N SER A 137 -21.99 23.85 -3.89
CA SER A 137 -23.00 22.79 -3.87
C SER A 137 -23.90 22.81 -2.62
N SER A 138 -23.76 23.82 -1.76
CA SER A 138 -24.33 23.88 -0.40
C SER A 138 -25.87 23.86 -0.32
N THR A 139 -26.60 23.92 -1.43
CA THR A 139 -28.06 24.16 -1.42
C THR A 139 -28.95 22.92 -1.37
N ARG A 140 -28.46 21.68 -1.26
CA ARG A 140 -29.38 20.52 -1.11
C ARG A 140 -28.77 19.33 -0.38
N ARG A 141 -28.88 19.34 0.94
CA ARG A 141 -28.55 18.20 1.81
C ARG A 141 -29.76 17.24 1.85
N ASN A 142 -29.92 16.42 0.81
CA ASN A 142 -30.97 15.41 0.82
C ASN A 142 -30.64 14.32 1.85
N HIS A 143 -31.66 13.92 2.61
CA HIS A 143 -31.64 12.92 3.66
C HIS A 143 -30.99 11.60 3.20
N GLN A 144 -29.74 11.38 3.59
CA GLN A 144 -29.05 10.10 3.38
C GLN A 144 -29.13 9.32 4.69
N ILE A 145 -30.19 8.52 4.81
CA ILE A 145 -30.56 7.73 6.00
C ILE A 145 -29.89 6.34 5.99
N ASN A 146 -29.53 5.88 7.19
CA ASN A 146 -29.12 4.53 7.64
C ASN A 146 -27.83 3.84 7.15
N LYS A 147 -27.15 4.29 6.10
CA LYS A 147 -25.82 3.71 5.74
C LYS A 147 -24.68 4.09 6.72
N ASP A 148 -24.93 5.02 7.62
CA ASP A 148 -23.91 5.58 8.52
C ASP A 148 -23.40 4.59 9.58
N THR A 149 -24.20 3.63 10.04
CA THR A 149 -23.82 2.79 11.19
C THR A 149 -22.70 1.81 10.85
N LEU A 150 -22.82 1.07 9.74
CA LEU A 150 -21.81 0.11 9.29
C LEU A 150 -20.51 0.82 8.88
N THR A 151 -20.61 1.94 8.16
CA THR A 151 -19.44 2.73 7.79
C THR A 151 -18.69 3.26 9.02
N LYS A 152 -19.41 3.77 10.03
CA LYS A 152 -18.79 4.18 11.31
C LYS A 152 -18.08 3.04 12.02
N LEU A 153 -18.65 1.83 12.01
CA LEU A 153 -18.03 0.65 12.61
C LEU A 153 -16.76 0.25 11.87
N VAL A 154 -16.79 0.21 10.53
CA VAL A 154 -15.61 -0.07 9.70
C VAL A 154 -14.50 0.94 9.97
N ILE A 155 -14.83 2.24 10.02
CA ILE A 155 -13.84 3.29 10.32
C ILE A 155 -13.22 3.09 11.70
N ARG A 156 -14.02 2.78 12.73
CA ARG A 156 -13.48 2.50 14.06
C ARG A 156 -12.50 1.34 14.05
N ILE A 157 -12.83 0.26 13.33
CA ILE A 157 -11.95 -0.91 13.17
C ILE A 157 -10.65 -0.50 12.45
N VAL A 158 -10.75 0.20 11.33
CA VAL A 158 -9.58 0.67 10.55
C VAL A 158 -8.69 1.60 11.39
N CYS A 159 -9.27 2.46 12.24
CA CYS A 159 -8.52 3.30 13.17
C CYS A 159 -7.75 2.51 14.25
N GLN A 160 -8.10 1.24 14.53
CA GLN A 160 -7.33 0.40 15.46
C GLN A 160 -6.16 -0.34 14.78
N VAL A 161 -6.15 -0.44 13.44
CA VAL A 161 -5.10 -1.15 12.68
C VAL A 161 -3.69 -0.65 13.01
N PRO A 162 -3.42 0.67 13.12
CA PRO A 162 -2.11 1.17 13.58
C PRO A 162 -1.67 0.63 14.94
N LYS A 163 -2.58 0.56 15.91
CA LYS A 163 -2.28 0.04 17.25
C LYS A 163 -2.05 -1.47 17.22
N PHE A 164 -2.82 -2.19 16.42
CA PHE A 164 -2.66 -3.63 16.22
C PHE A 164 -1.27 -3.94 15.65
N ILE A 165 -0.82 -3.23 14.63
CA ILE A 165 0.54 -3.40 14.07
C ILE A 165 1.62 -3.12 15.12
N LEU A 166 1.47 -2.04 15.89
CA LEU A 166 2.44 -1.69 16.94
C LEU A 166 2.55 -2.77 18.02
N LEU A 167 1.43 -3.40 18.38
CA LEU A 167 1.38 -4.49 19.35
C LEU A 167 1.95 -5.79 18.77
N MET A 168 1.64 -6.10 17.52
CA MET A 168 2.04 -7.36 16.88
C MET A 168 3.52 -7.39 16.49
N GLY A 169 4.16 -6.24 16.26
CA GLY A 169 5.59 -6.16 15.95
C GLY A 169 6.47 -6.94 16.94
N PRO A 170 6.50 -6.57 18.24
CA PRO A 170 7.28 -7.28 19.26
C PRO A 170 6.89 -8.76 19.41
N LEU A 171 5.60 -9.10 19.30
CA LEU A 171 5.14 -10.49 19.40
C LEU A 171 5.68 -11.36 18.27
N LEU A 172 5.63 -10.86 17.04
CA LEU A 172 6.20 -11.53 15.87
C LEU A 172 7.72 -11.63 16.00
N SER A 173 8.40 -10.60 16.48
CA SER A 173 9.85 -10.61 16.70
C SER A 173 10.29 -11.61 17.78
N ALA A 174 9.54 -11.72 18.87
CA ALA A 174 9.82 -12.71 19.91
C ALA A 174 9.69 -14.13 19.35
N TYR A 175 8.68 -14.37 18.53
CA TYR A 175 8.46 -15.65 17.90
C TYR A 175 9.50 -16.01 16.85
N THR A 176 9.90 -15.07 15.99
CA THR A 176 10.93 -15.33 14.98
C THR A 176 12.28 -15.63 15.62
N VAL A 177 12.62 -14.96 16.74
CA VAL A 177 13.82 -15.29 17.53
C VAL A 177 13.67 -16.65 18.22
N TYR A 178 12.50 -16.98 18.77
CA TYR A 178 12.24 -18.27 19.41
C TYR A 178 12.37 -19.44 18.41
N MET A 179 11.74 -19.31 17.24
CA MET A 179 11.77 -20.30 16.16
C MET A 179 13.07 -20.28 15.35
N ARG A 180 14.02 -19.40 15.67
CA ARG A 180 15.30 -19.27 14.95
C ARG A 180 15.12 -18.93 13.46
N PHE A 181 14.05 -18.21 13.14
CA PHE A 181 13.85 -17.63 11.80
C PHE A 181 14.58 -16.30 11.62
N ASP A 182 15.18 -15.77 12.68
CA ASP A 182 15.81 -14.47 12.63
C ASP A 182 17.03 -14.43 11.68
N PRO A 183 17.17 -13.36 10.87
CA PRO A 183 18.26 -13.21 9.91
C PRO A 183 19.65 -13.32 10.57
N MET A 184 19.80 -12.73 11.77
CA MET A 184 21.07 -12.69 12.48
C MET A 184 21.53 -14.09 12.94
N TYR A 185 20.62 -14.92 13.46
CA TYR A 185 20.95 -16.28 13.88
C TYR A 185 21.48 -17.12 12.72
N ALA A 186 20.81 -17.06 11.56
CA ALA A 186 21.25 -17.77 10.37
C ALA A 186 22.66 -17.34 9.96
N PHE A 187 22.90 -16.02 9.89
CA PHE A 187 24.21 -15.48 9.55
C PHE A 187 25.29 -15.84 10.56
N CYS A 188 25.06 -15.61 11.86
CA CYS A 188 26.01 -15.95 12.90
C CYS A 188 26.35 -17.44 12.91
N LYS A 189 25.37 -18.32 12.69
CA LYS A 189 25.62 -19.77 12.64
C LYS A 189 26.38 -20.20 11.39
N ILE A 190 26.13 -19.59 10.24
CA ILE A 190 26.92 -19.82 9.02
C ILE A 190 28.36 -19.36 9.24
N VAL A 191 28.58 -18.14 9.75
CA VAL A 191 29.92 -17.60 10.04
C VAL A 191 30.65 -18.46 11.07
N ALA A 192 29.96 -18.85 12.15
CA ALA A 192 30.49 -19.72 13.19
C ALA A 192 30.95 -21.09 12.67
N ARG A 193 30.37 -21.59 11.57
CA ARG A 193 30.79 -22.86 10.97
C ARG A 193 32.15 -22.79 10.29
N TYR A 194 32.57 -21.59 9.88
CA TYR A 194 33.86 -21.35 9.22
C TYR A 194 34.92 -20.77 10.16
N ASP A 195 34.53 -20.28 11.34
CA ASP A 195 35.45 -19.73 12.33
C ASP A 195 35.82 -20.79 13.39
N PRO A 196 37.10 -21.20 13.50
CA PRO A 196 37.55 -22.18 14.49
C PRO A 196 37.30 -21.73 15.95
N TYR A 197 37.17 -20.43 16.21
CA TYR A 197 36.96 -19.89 17.56
C TYR A 197 35.47 -19.84 17.98
N ALA A 198 34.53 -20.12 17.07
CA ALA A 198 33.11 -19.96 17.35
C ALA A 198 32.55 -20.86 18.46
N ASN A 199 33.22 -21.99 18.72
CA ASN A 199 32.86 -22.91 19.80
C ASN A 199 33.10 -22.30 21.20
N GLN A 200 33.91 -21.25 21.33
CA GLN A 200 34.19 -20.55 22.59
C GLN A 200 33.23 -19.38 22.88
N THR A 201 32.15 -19.23 22.11
CA THR A 201 31.16 -18.16 22.34
C THR A 201 30.53 -18.28 23.73
N THR A 202 30.83 -17.31 24.60
CA THR A 202 30.27 -17.23 25.96
C THR A 202 28.75 -17.12 25.92
N PHE A 203 28.08 -17.62 26.94
CA PHE A 203 26.62 -17.50 27.09
C PHE A 203 26.13 -16.05 26.91
N GLY A 204 26.89 -15.07 27.43
CA GLY A 204 26.59 -13.65 27.31
C GLY A 204 26.51 -13.17 25.87
N THR A 205 27.44 -13.57 24.99
CA THR A 205 27.39 -13.16 23.57
C THR A 205 26.15 -13.69 22.87
N ARG A 206 25.77 -14.96 23.13
CA ARG A 206 24.55 -15.57 22.55
C ARG A 206 23.28 -14.85 22.98
N VAL A 207 23.18 -14.47 24.25
CA VAL A 207 22.03 -13.69 24.77
C VAL A 207 22.00 -12.30 24.14
N SER A 208 23.13 -11.61 24.07
CA SER A 208 23.25 -10.29 23.44
C SER A 208 22.84 -10.32 21.97
N PHE A 209 23.27 -11.32 21.19
CA PHE A 209 22.87 -11.46 19.80
C PHE A 209 21.35 -11.65 19.64
N ARG A 210 20.73 -12.48 20.50
CA ARG A 210 19.26 -12.67 20.46
C ARG A 210 18.51 -11.41 20.83
N LEU A 211 18.99 -10.66 21.82
CA LEU A 211 18.37 -9.39 22.23
C LEU A 211 18.50 -8.34 21.13
N VAL A 212 19.67 -8.21 20.52
CA VAL A 212 19.89 -7.31 19.38
C VAL A 212 19.00 -7.72 18.20
N SER A 213 18.93 -9.01 17.87
CA SER A 213 18.07 -9.54 16.81
C SER A 213 16.59 -9.23 17.07
N PHE A 214 16.12 -9.44 18.31
CA PHE A 214 14.76 -9.10 18.74
C PHE A 214 14.44 -7.61 18.55
N VAL A 215 15.35 -6.72 18.97
CA VAL A 215 15.18 -5.26 18.83
C VAL A 215 15.15 -4.86 17.35
N ILE A 216 16.09 -5.34 16.55
CA ILE A 216 16.15 -5.06 15.10
C ILE A 216 14.85 -5.50 14.43
N LEU A 217 14.43 -6.75 14.66
CA LEU A 217 13.20 -7.30 14.07
C LEU A 217 11.96 -6.52 14.50
N THR A 218 11.92 -6.04 15.75
CA THR A 218 10.80 -5.24 16.26
C THR A 218 10.75 -3.90 15.53
N ILE A 219 11.89 -3.23 15.39
CA ILE A 219 12.00 -1.97 14.62
C ILE A 219 11.58 -2.21 13.17
N THR A 220 12.11 -3.25 12.52
CA THR A 220 11.75 -3.62 11.14
C THR A 220 10.26 -3.85 10.99
N GLY A 221 9.64 -4.62 11.90
CA GLY A 221 8.22 -4.94 11.84
C GLY A 221 7.33 -3.71 12.02
N VAL A 222 7.65 -2.84 12.98
CA VAL A 222 6.92 -1.59 13.22
C VAL A 222 7.07 -0.63 12.05
N GLU A 223 8.28 -0.46 11.51
CA GLU A 223 8.54 0.41 10.36
C GLU A 223 7.88 -0.11 9.08
N ALA A 224 7.94 -1.42 8.86
CA ALA A 224 7.26 -2.08 7.75
C ALA A 224 5.75 -1.81 7.79
N GLY A 225 5.13 -2.02 8.94
CA GLY A 225 3.71 -1.78 9.13
C GLY A 225 3.32 -0.30 9.00
N ARG A 226 4.16 0.61 9.49
CA ARG A 226 3.97 2.07 9.32
C ARG A 226 3.96 2.47 7.85
N ILE A 227 4.98 2.04 7.08
CA ILE A 227 5.11 2.36 5.66
C ILE A 227 3.94 1.74 4.87
N MET A 228 3.59 0.48 5.14
CA MET A 228 2.45 -0.20 4.50
C MET A 228 1.12 0.54 4.74
N GLN A 229 0.89 1.05 5.95
CA GLN A 229 -0.30 1.85 6.26
C GLN A 229 -0.30 3.20 5.55
N LEU A 230 0.84 3.89 5.48
CA LEU A 230 0.94 5.14 4.74
C LEU A 230 0.59 4.93 3.26
N ILE A 231 1.14 3.89 2.65
CA ILE A 231 0.84 3.51 1.26
C ILE A 231 -0.65 3.22 1.12
N ALA A 232 -1.23 2.40 2.00
CA ALA A 232 -2.66 2.10 1.99
C ALA A 232 -3.51 3.38 2.07
N ILE A 233 -3.14 4.36 2.90
CA ILE A 233 -3.84 5.64 2.99
C ILE A 233 -3.70 6.43 1.69
N ILE A 234 -2.50 6.56 1.11
CA ILE A 234 -2.28 7.28 -0.15
C ILE A 234 -3.10 6.65 -1.29
N PHE A 235 -3.06 5.32 -1.41
CA PHE A 235 -3.75 4.56 -2.46
C PHE A 235 -5.26 4.50 -2.31
N THR A 236 -5.79 4.65 -1.10
CA THR A 236 -7.24 4.71 -0.89
C THR A 236 -7.74 6.16 -0.99
N LEU A 237 -7.04 7.10 -0.38
CA LEU A 237 -7.46 8.50 -0.30
C LEU A 237 -7.32 9.22 -1.64
N GLY A 238 -6.25 8.99 -2.40
CA GLY A 238 -6.02 9.64 -3.69
C GLY A 238 -7.16 9.37 -4.70
N PRO A 239 -7.39 8.11 -5.08
CA PRO A 239 -8.50 7.73 -5.97
C PRO A 239 -9.87 8.13 -5.42
N TYR A 240 -10.07 8.08 -4.10
CA TYR A 240 -11.31 8.54 -3.46
C TYR A 240 -11.55 10.04 -3.69
N LEU A 241 -10.55 10.90 -3.41
CA LEU A 241 -10.66 12.35 -3.58
C LEU A 241 -10.90 12.71 -5.04
N PHE A 242 -10.20 12.04 -5.95
CA PHE A 242 -10.43 12.20 -7.39
C PHE A 242 -11.87 11.83 -7.75
N THR A 243 -12.33 10.64 -7.36
CA THR A 243 -13.69 10.17 -7.66
C THR A 243 -14.74 11.13 -7.11
N GLN A 244 -14.52 11.67 -5.92
CA GLN A 244 -15.40 12.65 -5.30
C GLN A 244 -15.43 13.97 -6.07
N ASN A 245 -14.28 14.48 -6.53
CA ASN A 245 -14.20 15.66 -7.37
C ASN A 245 -14.94 15.47 -8.71
N VAL A 246 -14.74 14.33 -9.37
CA VAL A 246 -15.46 13.98 -10.60
C VAL A 246 -16.95 13.84 -10.36
N LYS A 247 -17.37 13.23 -9.25
CA LYS A 247 -18.78 13.11 -8.88
C LYS A 247 -19.44 14.48 -8.65
N LEU A 248 -18.73 15.42 -8.02
CA LEU A 248 -19.20 16.80 -7.85
C LEU A 248 -19.34 17.51 -9.19
N LEU A 249 -18.40 17.32 -10.12
CA LEU A 249 -18.49 17.81 -11.50
C LEU A 249 -19.65 17.18 -12.27
N TYR A 250 -19.81 15.86 -12.17
CA TYR A 250 -20.90 15.11 -12.81
C TYR A 250 -22.26 15.60 -12.36
N ASN A 251 -22.46 15.77 -11.05
CA ASN A 251 -23.70 16.28 -10.49
C ASN A 251 -24.02 17.72 -10.96
N ARG A 252 -23.00 18.51 -11.34
CA ARG A 252 -23.21 19.83 -11.96
C ARG A 252 -23.55 19.70 -13.44
N GLY A 253 -22.81 18.87 -14.18
CA GLY A 253 -23.07 18.61 -15.60
C GLY A 253 -24.49 18.10 -15.87
N MET A 254 -24.96 17.14 -15.06
CA MET A 254 -26.32 16.59 -15.18
C MET A 254 -27.42 17.59 -14.83
N LYS A 255 -27.19 18.49 -13.86
CA LYS A 255 -28.12 19.60 -13.59
C LYS A 255 -28.16 20.57 -14.77
N GLY A 256 -27.02 20.74 -15.43
CA GLY A 256 -26.91 21.58 -16.60
C GLY A 256 -27.69 21.08 -17.81
N GLU A 257 -27.88 19.76 -17.97
CA GLU A 257 -28.66 19.19 -19.08
C GLU A 257 -30.09 19.75 -19.18
N ARG A 258 -30.66 20.27 -18.08
CA ARG A 258 -32.00 20.87 -18.08
C ARG A 258 -32.03 22.40 -18.16
N THR A 259 -30.99 23.11 -17.73
CA THR A 259 -31.04 24.58 -17.58
C THR A 259 -29.69 25.31 -17.74
N SER A 260 -28.56 24.62 -17.97
CA SER A 260 -27.26 25.32 -17.98
C SER A 260 -27.03 26.13 -19.23
N THR A 261 -26.48 27.31 -19.02
CA THR A 261 -25.85 28.09 -20.07
C THR A 261 -24.58 27.38 -20.58
N ASN A 262 -24.21 27.62 -21.84
CA ASN A 262 -22.97 27.09 -22.42
C ASN A 262 -21.73 27.39 -21.56
N HIS A 263 -21.76 28.49 -20.80
CA HIS A 263 -20.68 28.94 -19.94
C HIS A 263 -20.42 27.99 -18.75
N ASP A 264 -21.47 27.41 -18.17
CA ASP A 264 -21.33 26.48 -17.05
C ASP A 264 -20.66 25.17 -17.47
N ILE A 265 -20.98 24.69 -18.68
CA ILE A 265 -20.38 23.49 -19.27
C ILE A 265 -18.91 23.74 -19.57
N GLU A 266 -18.58 24.89 -20.16
CA GLU A 266 -17.19 25.27 -20.41
C GLU A 266 -16.38 25.37 -19.11
N ALA A 267 -16.94 26.00 -18.07
CA ALA A 267 -16.30 26.06 -16.77
C ALA A 267 -16.07 24.65 -16.16
N SER A 268 -17.03 23.74 -16.32
CA SER A 268 -16.91 22.34 -15.87
C SER A 268 -15.81 21.59 -16.63
N ILE A 269 -15.73 21.78 -17.95
CA ILE A 269 -14.70 21.22 -18.83
C ILE A 269 -13.32 21.75 -18.43
N MET A 270 -13.20 23.05 -18.14
CA MET A 270 -11.94 23.63 -17.64
C MET A 270 -11.53 23.05 -16.29
N GLN A 271 -12.47 22.85 -15.36
CA GLN A 271 -12.20 22.22 -14.07
C GLN A 271 -11.75 20.76 -14.21
N TYR A 272 -12.36 20.01 -15.12
CA TYR A 272 -11.93 18.64 -15.42
C TYR A 272 -10.53 18.60 -16.05
N ASN A 273 -10.22 19.49 -17.00
CA ASN A 273 -8.86 19.56 -17.55
C ASN A 273 -7.81 19.81 -16.47
N ARG A 274 -8.11 20.66 -15.47
CA ARG A 274 -7.22 20.86 -14.32
C ARG A 274 -7.01 19.57 -13.53
N ILE A 275 -8.08 18.80 -13.27
CA ILE A 275 -7.97 17.48 -12.61
C ILE A 275 -7.08 16.53 -13.42
N VAL A 276 -7.33 16.45 -14.73
CA VAL A 276 -6.59 15.56 -15.64
C VAL A 276 -5.12 15.93 -15.66
N ILE A 277 -4.77 17.23 -15.79
CA ILE A 277 -3.37 17.69 -15.78
C ILE A 277 -2.67 17.28 -14.49
N VAL A 278 -3.27 17.58 -13.33
CA VAL A 278 -2.70 17.23 -12.00
C VAL A 278 -2.53 15.71 -11.85
N THR A 279 -3.42 14.92 -12.43
CA THR A 279 -3.38 13.44 -12.34
C THR A 279 -2.42 12.83 -13.34
N GLN A 280 -2.27 13.44 -14.52
CA GLN A 280 -1.40 12.96 -15.58
C GLN A 280 0.08 13.06 -15.18
N GLU A 281 0.46 14.08 -14.41
CA GLU A 281 1.80 14.19 -13.83
C GLU A 281 2.13 13.01 -12.90
N MET A 282 1.12 12.38 -12.29
CA MET A 282 1.28 11.22 -11.42
C MET A 282 1.13 9.89 -12.11
N ALA A 283 0.68 9.86 -13.36
CA ALA A 283 0.28 8.62 -14.01
C ALA A 283 1.42 7.59 -14.02
N GLU A 284 2.67 8.01 -14.23
CA GLU A 284 3.83 7.12 -14.27
C GLU A 284 4.18 6.52 -12.90
N ILE A 285 4.22 7.38 -11.86
CA ILE A 285 4.50 6.97 -10.48
C ILE A 285 3.37 6.09 -9.96
N GLN A 286 2.14 6.51 -10.19
CA GLN A 286 0.94 5.75 -9.81
C GLN A 286 0.91 4.39 -10.51
N SER A 287 1.24 4.32 -11.80
CA SER A 287 1.24 3.08 -12.57
C SER A 287 2.24 2.07 -12.02
N THR A 288 3.46 2.54 -11.74
CA THR A 288 4.52 1.74 -11.12
C THR A 288 4.14 1.29 -9.70
N ALA A 289 3.66 2.22 -8.89
CA ALA A 289 3.30 1.93 -7.51
C ALA A 289 2.08 1.00 -7.43
N SER A 290 1.11 1.11 -8.34
CA SER A 290 -0.06 0.22 -8.42
C SER A 290 0.35 -1.21 -8.76
N LEU A 291 1.28 -1.38 -9.70
CA LEU A 291 1.82 -2.70 -10.06
C LEU A 291 2.48 -3.37 -8.86
N TYR A 292 3.39 -2.65 -8.17
CA TYR A 292 4.06 -3.17 -6.99
C TYR A 292 3.09 -3.46 -5.86
N LEU A 293 2.13 -2.57 -5.60
CA LEU A 293 1.12 -2.78 -4.56
C LEU A 293 0.31 -4.05 -4.83
N VAL A 294 -0.21 -4.22 -6.05
CA VAL A 294 -1.03 -5.38 -6.39
C VAL A 294 -0.22 -6.67 -6.28
N LYS A 295 1.02 -6.70 -6.78
CA LYS A 295 1.87 -7.89 -6.71
C LYS A 295 2.32 -8.22 -5.28
N ILE A 296 2.75 -7.23 -4.50
CA ILE A 296 3.15 -7.41 -3.09
C ILE A 296 1.95 -7.83 -2.23
N CYS A 297 0.78 -7.22 -2.43
CA CYS A 297 -0.42 -7.63 -1.70
C CYS A 297 -0.86 -9.05 -2.09
N SER A 298 -0.84 -9.39 -3.38
CA SER A 298 -1.15 -10.76 -3.85
C SER A 298 -0.26 -11.80 -3.19
N SER A 299 1.07 -11.61 -3.25
CA SER A 299 2.02 -12.56 -2.68
C SER A 299 1.89 -12.64 -1.15
N ALA A 300 1.69 -11.51 -0.48
CA ALA A 300 1.46 -11.48 0.97
C ALA A 300 0.18 -12.22 1.37
N ILE A 301 -0.91 -12.08 0.59
CA ILE A 301 -2.18 -12.78 0.86
C ILE A 301 -2.02 -14.30 0.66
N VAL A 302 -1.45 -14.72 -0.49
CA VAL A 302 -1.17 -16.14 -0.78
C VAL A 302 -0.34 -16.78 0.33
N LEU A 303 0.71 -16.08 0.75
CA LEU A 303 1.58 -16.52 1.83
C LEU A 303 0.86 -16.60 3.17
N CYS A 304 0.09 -15.58 3.56
CA CYS A 304 -0.64 -15.59 4.82
C CYS A 304 -1.69 -16.71 4.86
N ASN A 305 -2.36 -16.97 3.73
CA ASN A 305 -3.29 -18.09 3.59
C ASN A 305 -2.56 -19.44 3.73
N TYR A 306 -1.43 -19.60 3.04
CA TYR A 306 -0.60 -20.80 3.16
C TYR A 306 -0.16 -21.04 4.61
N LEU A 307 0.35 -20.00 5.30
CA LEU A 307 0.76 -20.09 6.70
C LEU A 307 -0.41 -20.50 7.61
N THR A 308 -1.59 -19.95 7.38
CA THR A 308 -2.81 -20.24 8.16
C THR A 308 -3.28 -21.68 7.95
N LEU A 309 -3.19 -22.21 6.73
CA LEU A 309 -3.68 -23.57 6.42
C LEU A 309 -2.66 -24.65 6.79
N LYS A 310 -1.37 -24.45 6.47
CA LYS A 310 -0.34 -25.47 6.66
C LYS A 310 0.21 -25.51 8.09
N MET A 311 0.31 -24.36 8.76
CA MET A 311 1.02 -24.25 10.04
C MET A 311 0.13 -24.23 11.28
N TYR A 312 -1.11 -24.70 11.20
CA TYR A 312 -2.06 -24.62 12.30
C TYR A 312 -1.58 -25.32 13.59
N ASN A 313 -0.79 -26.39 13.46
CA ASN A 313 -0.23 -27.14 14.60
C ASN A 313 1.13 -26.63 15.10
N SER A 314 1.84 -25.84 14.29
CA SER A 314 3.23 -25.45 14.58
C SER A 314 3.34 -24.04 15.14
N VAL A 315 2.33 -23.20 14.93
CA VAL A 315 2.35 -21.77 15.27
C VAL A 315 1.49 -21.50 16.51
N PRO A 316 1.98 -20.75 17.51
CA PRO A 316 1.18 -20.33 18.65
C PRO A 316 -0.08 -19.57 18.23
N ILE A 317 -1.19 -19.78 18.95
CA ILE A 317 -2.51 -19.23 18.59
C ILE A 317 -2.51 -17.71 18.37
N ASN A 318 -1.73 -16.95 19.15
CA ASN A 318 -1.63 -15.49 19.01
C ASN A 318 -1.10 -15.05 17.64
N ILE A 319 -0.19 -15.84 17.06
CA ILE A 319 0.43 -15.57 15.76
C ILE A 319 -0.40 -16.19 14.65
N TYR A 320 -1.05 -17.32 14.96
CA TYR A 320 -2.01 -17.93 14.07
C TYR A 320 -3.15 -16.96 13.71
N VAL A 321 -3.67 -16.18 14.67
CA VAL A 321 -4.72 -15.18 14.41
C VAL A 321 -4.21 -13.97 13.61
N PHE A 322 -2.91 -13.69 13.62
CA PHE A 322 -2.32 -12.57 12.89
C PHE A 322 -2.47 -12.70 11.38
N ALA A 323 -2.10 -13.87 10.83
CA ALA A 323 -2.11 -14.12 9.39
C ALA A 323 -3.49 -13.92 8.73
N PRO A 324 -4.60 -14.53 9.20
CA PRO A 324 -5.92 -14.31 8.63
C PRO A 324 -6.41 -12.88 8.83
N THR A 325 -6.08 -12.24 9.96
CA THR A 325 -6.40 -10.82 10.19
C THR A 325 -5.71 -9.92 9.16
N LEU A 326 -4.43 -10.19 8.88
CA LEU A 326 -3.66 -9.46 7.88
C LEU A 326 -4.18 -9.72 6.47
N THR A 327 -4.52 -10.96 6.12
CA THR A 327 -5.17 -11.31 4.85
C THR A 327 -6.46 -10.53 4.65
N ILE A 328 -7.38 -10.56 5.63
CA ILE A 328 -8.66 -9.86 5.55
C ILE A 328 -8.42 -8.35 5.36
N LEU A 329 -7.49 -7.77 6.12
CA LEU A 329 -7.15 -6.35 6.01
C LEU A 329 -6.61 -6.01 4.61
N LEU A 330 -5.65 -6.77 4.09
CA LEU A 330 -5.06 -6.55 2.77
C LEU A 330 -6.10 -6.68 1.66
N VAL A 331 -6.97 -7.69 1.73
CA VAL A 331 -8.07 -7.91 0.78
C VAL A 331 -9.05 -6.73 0.81
N ILE A 332 -9.41 -6.23 2.00
CA ILE A 332 -10.32 -5.08 2.13
C ILE A 332 -9.67 -3.82 1.53
N VAL A 333 -8.44 -3.50 1.92
CA VAL A 333 -7.72 -2.30 1.44
C VAL A 333 -7.58 -2.35 -0.08
N LEU A 334 -7.15 -3.49 -0.63
CA LEU A 334 -6.92 -3.64 -2.05
C LEU A 334 -8.22 -3.58 -2.86
N ASN A 335 -9.29 -4.27 -2.42
CA ASN A 335 -10.58 -4.20 -3.09
C ASN A 335 -11.18 -2.79 -3.05
N ILE A 336 -10.99 -2.03 -1.95
CA ILE A 336 -11.42 -0.64 -1.86
C ILE A 336 -10.63 0.23 -2.86
N SER A 337 -9.30 0.11 -2.88
CA SER A 337 -8.45 0.86 -3.81
C SER A 337 -8.78 0.56 -5.27
N LEU A 338 -8.90 -0.73 -5.64
CA LEU A 338 -9.28 -1.15 -6.99
C LEU A 338 -10.68 -0.68 -7.37
N ARG A 339 -11.63 -0.75 -6.44
CA ARG A 339 -12.99 -0.24 -6.66
C ARG A 339 -12.99 1.25 -6.98
N TYR A 340 -12.23 2.06 -6.24
CA TYR A 340 -12.15 3.49 -6.52
C TYR A 340 -11.41 3.78 -7.84
N ALA A 341 -10.35 3.03 -8.16
CA ALA A 341 -9.66 3.13 -9.44
C ALA A 341 -10.61 2.84 -10.63
N TYR A 342 -11.43 1.79 -10.53
CA TYR A 342 -12.44 1.48 -11.54
C TYR A 342 -13.56 2.55 -11.60
N GLN A 343 -14.11 2.95 -10.45
CA GLN A 343 -15.16 3.98 -10.40
C GLN A 343 -14.70 5.30 -11.02
N MET A 344 -13.42 5.63 -10.86
CA MET A 344 -12.82 6.79 -11.50
C MET A 344 -12.90 6.73 -13.02
N SER A 345 -12.52 5.59 -13.62
CA SER A 345 -12.59 5.40 -15.07
C SER A 345 -14.03 5.47 -15.59
N ASP A 346 -14.95 4.75 -14.94
CA ASP A 346 -16.36 4.74 -15.35
C ASP A 346 -17.02 6.13 -15.22
N MET A 347 -16.78 6.84 -14.11
CA MET A 347 -17.35 8.18 -13.93
C MET A 347 -16.81 9.20 -14.93
N THR A 348 -15.51 9.15 -15.25
CA THR A 348 -14.93 10.08 -16.24
C THR A 348 -15.42 9.78 -17.64
N GLU A 349 -15.58 8.51 -18.02
CA GLU A 349 -16.16 8.11 -19.30
C GLU A 349 -17.62 8.59 -19.43
N ASN A 350 -18.43 8.37 -18.41
CA ASN A 350 -19.82 8.81 -18.38
C ASN A 350 -19.93 10.34 -18.43
N LEU A 351 -19.02 11.06 -17.76
CA LEU A 351 -18.97 12.52 -17.78
C LEU A 351 -18.66 13.06 -19.19
N VAL A 352 -17.68 12.47 -19.88
CA VAL A 352 -17.33 12.85 -21.26
C VAL A 352 -18.49 12.58 -22.22
N LYS A 353 -19.19 11.44 -22.08
CA LYS A 353 -20.39 11.12 -22.87
C LYS A 353 -21.50 12.15 -22.65
N VAL A 354 -21.77 12.52 -21.40
CA VAL A 354 -22.78 13.55 -21.06
C VAL A 354 -22.44 14.89 -21.71
N TRP A 355 -21.19 15.37 -21.61
CA TRP A 355 -20.81 16.62 -22.27
C TRP A 355 -20.88 16.55 -23.79
N GLY A 356 -20.57 15.41 -24.39
CA GLY A 356 -20.74 15.17 -25.83
C GLY A 356 -22.20 15.31 -26.25
N HIS A 357 -23.12 14.68 -25.51
CA HIS A 357 -24.55 14.77 -25.78
C HIS A 357 -25.13 16.16 -25.55
N VAL A 358 -24.74 16.82 -24.46
CA VAL A 358 -25.18 18.19 -24.15
C VAL A 358 -24.68 19.17 -25.21
N GLY A 359 -23.40 19.06 -25.61
CA GLY A 359 -22.83 19.89 -26.68
C GLY A 359 -23.53 19.68 -28.04
N ALA A 360 -23.91 18.43 -28.35
CA ALA A 360 -24.64 18.12 -29.58
C ALA A 360 -26.08 18.68 -29.57
N ARG A 361 -26.80 18.55 -28.44
CA ARG A 361 -28.17 19.06 -28.29
C ARG A 361 -28.26 20.58 -28.19
N GLY A 362 -27.30 21.21 -27.50
CA GLY A 362 -27.26 22.66 -27.29
C GLY A 362 -26.81 23.46 -28.53
N GLY A 363 -26.62 22.83 -29.68
CA GLY A 363 -26.14 23.49 -30.92
C GLY A 363 -24.68 23.92 -30.88
N ASN A 364 -23.98 23.73 -29.76
CA ASN A 364 -22.60 24.15 -29.58
C ASN A 364 -21.62 23.08 -30.06
N LYS A 365 -21.41 23.05 -31.38
CA LYS A 365 -20.47 22.12 -32.05
C LYS A 365 -19.07 22.15 -31.44
N TRP A 366 -18.63 23.27 -30.87
CA TRP A 366 -17.31 23.39 -30.24
C TRP A 366 -17.22 22.55 -28.95
N VAL A 367 -18.22 22.61 -28.07
CA VAL A 367 -18.28 21.81 -26.84
C VAL A 367 -18.28 20.31 -27.17
N ALA A 368 -19.10 19.90 -28.15
CA ALA A 368 -19.16 18.50 -28.58
C ALA A 368 -17.83 18.00 -29.14
N ARG A 369 -17.15 18.81 -29.98
CA ARG A 369 -15.81 18.47 -30.51
C ARG A 369 -14.78 18.37 -29.40
N ARG A 370 -14.81 19.30 -28.44
CA ARG A 370 -13.89 19.29 -27.30
C ARG A 370 -14.11 18.08 -26.40
N ALA A 371 -15.36 17.77 -26.06
CA ALA A 371 -15.71 16.58 -25.29
C ALA A 371 -15.28 15.29 -26.02
N LYS A 372 -15.49 15.20 -27.34
CA LYS A 372 -15.03 14.05 -28.14
C LYS A 372 -13.50 13.90 -28.16
N GLY A 373 -12.76 15.00 -28.04
CA GLY A 373 -11.29 15.01 -27.93
C GLY A 373 -10.78 14.69 -26.52
N MET A 374 -11.64 14.65 -25.51
CA MET A 374 -11.24 14.30 -24.14
C MET A 374 -11.13 12.79 -23.99
N THR A 375 -9.98 12.34 -23.49
CA THR A 375 -9.80 10.97 -23.08
C THR A 375 -10.28 10.80 -21.62
N PRO A 376 -11.05 9.73 -21.33
CA PRO A 376 -11.39 9.40 -19.94
C PRO A 376 -10.11 9.02 -19.19
N VAL A 377 -10.06 9.33 -17.88
CA VAL A 377 -8.89 9.01 -17.06
C VAL A 377 -8.94 7.52 -16.72
N ARG A 378 -7.95 6.78 -17.22
CA ARG A 378 -7.79 5.35 -16.98
C ARG A 378 -6.60 5.12 -16.05
N VAL A 379 -6.76 4.19 -15.10
CA VAL A 379 -5.65 3.76 -14.24
C VAL A 379 -4.99 2.55 -14.86
N TYR A 380 -3.68 2.64 -15.03
CA TYR A 380 -2.85 1.55 -15.49
C TYR A 380 -1.94 1.07 -14.36
N ALA A 381 -1.53 -0.18 -14.46
CA ALA A 381 -0.40 -0.73 -13.74
C ALA A 381 0.70 -1.02 -14.76
N GLY A 382 1.94 -0.64 -14.45
CA GLY A 382 3.00 -0.58 -15.44
C GLY A 382 4.37 -0.31 -14.84
N VAL A 383 5.39 -0.19 -15.67
CA VAL A 383 6.76 0.12 -15.25
C VAL A 383 7.33 1.17 -16.19
N TRP A 384 7.84 2.29 -15.65
CA TRP A 384 8.54 3.34 -16.43
C TRP A 384 7.80 3.80 -17.70
N GLY A 385 6.51 4.13 -17.56
CA GLY A 385 5.69 4.61 -18.67
C GLY A 385 5.10 3.51 -19.57
N TYR A 386 5.58 2.27 -19.45
CA TYR A 386 4.95 1.12 -20.13
C TYR A 386 3.74 0.64 -19.33
N ASN A 387 2.55 0.87 -19.87
CA ASN A 387 1.29 0.37 -19.30
C ASN A 387 1.13 -1.12 -19.63
N LEU A 388 1.21 -1.98 -18.60
CA LEU A 388 1.09 -3.44 -18.78
C LEU A 388 -0.37 -3.87 -18.83
N PHE A 389 -1.20 -3.37 -17.92
CA PHE A 389 -2.63 -3.67 -17.88
C PHE A 389 -3.44 -2.53 -17.25
N GLN A 390 -4.70 -2.43 -17.64
CA GLN A 390 -5.66 -1.47 -17.11
C GLN A 390 -6.35 -2.05 -15.86
N LEU A 391 -6.50 -1.24 -14.81
CA LEU A 391 -7.19 -1.66 -13.58
C LEU A 391 -8.71 -1.59 -13.75
N ASP A 392 -9.26 -2.53 -14.51
CA ASP A 392 -10.69 -2.62 -14.79
C ASP A 392 -11.42 -3.58 -13.84
N LYS A 393 -12.75 -3.64 -13.95
CA LYS A 393 -13.60 -4.56 -13.19
C LYS A 393 -13.20 -6.02 -13.40
N ASP A 394 -12.83 -6.38 -14.64
CA ASP A 394 -12.42 -7.73 -14.98
C ASP A 394 -11.10 -8.10 -14.29
N TYR A 395 -10.18 -7.14 -14.17
CA TYR A 395 -8.93 -7.31 -13.44
C TYR A 395 -9.17 -7.56 -11.94
N MET A 396 -10.17 -6.90 -11.34
CA MET A 396 -10.54 -7.17 -9.93
C MET A 396 -11.02 -8.61 -9.73
N SER A 397 -11.77 -9.17 -10.69
CA SER A 397 -12.18 -10.58 -10.65
C SER A 397 -11.00 -11.52 -10.85
N GLN A 398 -10.16 -11.24 -11.84
CA GLN A 398 -8.96 -12.02 -12.14
C GLN A 398 -7.98 -12.03 -10.97
N PHE A 399 -7.76 -10.88 -10.32
CA PHE A 399 -6.90 -10.77 -9.15
C PHE A 399 -7.34 -11.71 -8.02
N ASN A 400 -8.64 -11.77 -7.72
CA ASN A 400 -9.14 -12.65 -6.66
C ASN A 400 -8.98 -14.13 -7.03
N ALA A 401 -9.16 -14.49 -8.31
CA ALA A 401 -8.89 -15.83 -8.81
C ALA A 401 -7.39 -16.18 -8.69
N ASP A 402 -6.50 -15.30 -9.14
CA ASP A 402 -5.03 -15.50 -9.08
C ASP A 402 -4.54 -15.72 -7.65
N VAL A 403 -5.11 -15.03 -6.66
CA VAL A 403 -4.79 -15.22 -5.24
C VAL A 403 -5.23 -16.59 -4.73
N VAL A 404 -6.40 -17.05 -5.14
CA VAL A 404 -6.92 -18.38 -4.77
C VAL A 404 -6.09 -19.48 -5.43
N ASP A 405 -5.85 -19.36 -6.73
CA ASP A 405 -5.04 -20.30 -7.51
C ASP A 405 -3.59 -20.34 -7.00
N GLY A 406 -3.00 -19.19 -6.69
CA GLY A 406 -1.66 -19.11 -6.09
C GLY A 406 -1.61 -19.76 -4.70
N THR A 407 -2.68 -19.64 -3.92
CA THR A 407 -2.80 -20.34 -2.62
C THR A 407 -2.86 -21.85 -2.82
N PHE A 408 -3.68 -22.35 -3.75
CA PHE A 408 -3.76 -23.78 -4.06
C PHE A 408 -2.44 -24.33 -4.62
N ALA A 409 -1.79 -23.62 -5.53
CA ALA A 409 -0.50 -24.01 -6.09
C ALA A 409 0.56 -24.16 -4.99
N MET A 410 0.62 -23.22 -4.04
CA MET A 410 1.52 -23.30 -2.89
C MET A 410 1.19 -24.47 -1.96
N LEU A 411 -0.09 -24.80 -1.74
CA LEU A 411 -0.50 -25.93 -0.91
C LEU A 411 -0.23 -27.30 -1.55
N ILE A 412 -0.27 -27.39 -2.88
CA ILE A 412 0.03 -28.63 -3.61
C ILE A 412 1.54 -28.85 -3.69
N ALA A 413 2.33 -27.78 -3.84
CA ALA A 413 3.78 -27.86 -3.96
C ALA A 413 4.49 -28.25 -2.65
N TYR A 414 3.89 -27.99 -1.48
CA TYR A 414 4.50 -28.15 -0.15
C TYR A 414 3.57 -28.80 0.87
#